data_AF-A0A5C7PM98-F1
#
_entry.id   AF-A0A5C7PM98-F1
#
_cell.length_a   1.000
_cell.length_b   1.000
_cell.length_c   1.000
_cell.angle_alpha   90.00
_cell.angle_beta   90.00
_cell.angle_gamma   90.00
#
_symmetry.space_group_name_H-M   'P 1'
#
loop_
_entity.id
_entity.type
_entity.pdbx_description
1 polymer ?
#
loop_
_entity_poly.entity_id
_entity_poly.type
_entity_poly.pdbx_seq_one_letter_code
_entity_poly.pdbx_strand_id
1 'polypeptide(L)'
;MITRIRQSLVAAALAGAVLAASPAWALPTEAAVQAQVQKGRYDEAESMMAEVLAAKPDSPKAHYLYAQILAKRGRLDLARQH
;
A
#
# COMPACT_ATOMS: atom_id res chain seq x y z
N MET A 1 13.46 -14.85 -50.56
CA MET A 1 13.77 -13.92 -49.45
C MET A 1 13.00 -12.63 -49.70
N ILE A 2 12.15 -12.22 -48.75
CA ILE A 2 11.74 -10.83 -48.40
C ILE A 2 10.44 -10.96 -47.59
N THR A 3 10.55 -10.56 -46.33
CA THR A 3 9.60 -10.77 -45.23
C THR A 3 8.74 -9.53 -45.03
N ARG A 4 7.46 -9.76 -44.69
CA ARG A 4 6.60 -8.94 -43.80
C ARG A 4 6.59 -7.42 -43.98
N ILE A 5 5.56 -6.90 -44.66
CA ILE A 5 5.01 -5.57 -44.38
C ILE A 5 3.49 -5.72 -44.23
N ARG A 6 3.05 -5.90 -42.99
CA ARG A 6 1.67 -5.68 -42.53
C ARG A 6 1.76 -5.15 -41.10
N GLN A 7 2.38 -3.98 -40.97
CA GLN A 7 2.37 -3.18 -39.75
C GLN A 7 1.37 -2.04 -39.96
N SER A 8 0.09 -2.35 -39.90
CA SER A 8 -0.94 -1.32 -39.73
C SER A 8 -2.11 -2.00 -39.03
N LEU A 9 -2.62 -1.34 -37.97
CA LEU A 9 -3.80 -1.71 -37.18
C LEU A 9 -3.57 -2.59 -35.95
N VAL A 10 -2.74 -2.13 -35.00
CA VAL A 10 -3.04 -2.35 -33.58
C VAL A 10 -2.78 -1.05 -32.82
N ALA A 11 -3.59 -0.02 -33.09
CA ALA A 11 -3.56 1.25 -32.37
C ALA A 11 -4.85 1.50 -31.57
N ALA A 12 -5.62 0.45 -31.26
CA ALA A 12 -6.91 0.58 -30.58
C ALA A 12 -7.14 -0.56 -29.59
N ALA A 13 -6.28 -0.66 -28.56
CA ALA A 13 -6.54 -1.54 -27.41
C ALA A 13 -5.83 -1.11 -26.11
N LEU A 14 -5.43 0.15 -25.97
CA LEU A 14 -4.75 0.64 -24.76
C LEU A 14 -5.60 1.57 -23.88
N ALA A 15 -6.93 1.54 -24.05
CA ALA A 15 -7.86 2.37 -23.27
C ALA A 15 -8.80 1.57 -22.34
N GLY A 16 -8.55 0.27 -22.12
CA GLY A 16 -9.54 -0.62 -21.48
C GLY A 16 -9.15 -1.30 -20.17
N ALA A 17 -7.90 -1.24 -19.71
CA ALA A 17 -7.44 -2.15 -18.64
C ALA A 17 -6.66 -1.52 -17.49
N VAL A 18 -6.66 -0.20 -17.33
CA VAL A 18 -5.97 0.49 -16.21
C VAL A 18 -6.93 0.75 -15.03
N LEU A 19 -7.84 -0.17 -14.72
CA LEU A 19 -8.74 -0.01 -13.56
C LEU A 19 -8.98 -1.30 -12.76
N ALA A 20 -8.07 -2.27 -12.85
CA ALA A 20 -8.15 -3.49 -12.04
C ALA A 20 -6.78 -3.96 -11.51
N ALA A 21 -5.79 -3.08 -11.47
CA ALA A 21 -4.63 -3.31 -10.63
C ALA A 21 -4.97 -2.79 -9.23
N SER A 22 -5.66 -3.60 -8.43
CA SER A 22 -5.44 -3.54 -6.99
C SER A 22 -3.92 -3.54 -6.80
N PRO A 23 -3.31 -2.53 -6.17
CA PRO A 23 -1.87 -2.49 -5.99
C PRO A 23 -1.49 -3.47 -4.88
N ALA A 24 -1.82 -4.75 -5.04
CA ALA A 24 -1.54 -5.81 -4.09
C ALA A 24 -0.03 -6.09 -3.95
N TRP A 25 0.81 -5.42 -4.75
CA TRP A 25 2.27 -5.48 -4.68
C TRP A 25 2.91 -4.18 -4.18
N ALA A 26 2.13 -3.10 -4.01
CA ALA A 26 2.67 -1.87 -3.45
C ALA A 26 2.56 -1.94 -1.93
N LEU A 27 3.67 -1.72 -1.22
CA LEU A 27 3.63 -1.55 0.22
C LEU A 27 2.61 -0.46 0.58
N PRO A 28 1.82 -0.66 1.65
CA PRO A 28 0.88 0.33 2.11
C PRO A 28 1.53 1.70 2.28
N THR A 29 0.95 2.73 1.66
CA THR A 29 1.46 4.09 1.80
C THR A 29 1.03 4.69 3.13
N GLU A 30 1.83 5.60 3.67
CA GLU A 30 1.49 6.32 4.91
C GLU A 30 0.12 6.98 4.84
N ALA A 31 -0.21 7.61 3.71
CA ALA A 31 -1.50 8.25 3.49
C ALA A 31 -2.66 7.24 3.51
N ALA A 32 -2.48 6.04 2.93
CA ALA A 32 -3.50 5.00 2.93
C ALA A 32 -3.75 4.47 4.35
N VAL A 33 -2.69 4.26 5.13
CA VAL A 33 -2.80 3.84 6.54
C VAL A 33 -3.53 4.92 7.35
N GLN A 34 -3.11 6.18 7.22
CA GLN A 34 -3.76 7.29 7.91
C GLN A 34 -5.24 7.41 7.54
N ALA A 35 -5.61 7.20 6.27
CA ALA A 35 -7.00 7.21 5.85
C ALA A 35 -7.84 6.16 6.58
N GLN A 36 -7.31 4.96 6.84
CA GLN A 36 -8.01 3.94 7.61
C GLN A 36 -8.14 4.29 9.09
N VAL A 37 -7.10 4.88 9.66
CA VAL A 37 -7.13 5.40 11.03
C VAL A 37 -8.22 6.46 11.20
N GLN A 38 -8.33 7.41 10.26
CA GLN A 38 -9.37 8.45 10.30
C GLN A 38 -10.79 7.88 10.14
N LYS A 39 -10.93 6.74 9.45
CA LYS A 39 -12.19 5.99 9.35
C LYS A 39 -12.49 5.14 10.59
N GLY A 40 -11.62 5.14 11.60
CA GLY A 40 -11.73 4.29 12.79
C GLY A 40 -11.46 2.80 12.52
N ARG A 41 -10.94 2.47 11.33
CA ARG A 41 -10.65 1.10 10.89
C ARG A 41 -9.24 0.72 11.33
N TYR A 42 -9.05 0.63 12.64
CA TYR A 42 -7.73 0.40 13.20
C TYR A 42 -7.19 -0.99 12.87
N ASP A 43 -8.04 -2.03 12.78
CA ASP A 43 -7.59 -3.38 12.41
C ASP A 43 -6.99 -3.43 10.99
N GLU A 44 -7.62 -2.73 10.03
CA GLU A 44 -7.07 -2.60 8.67
C GLU A 44 -5.75 -1.82 8.70
N ALA A 45 -5.67 -0.73 9.46
CA ALA A 45 -4.45 0.06 9.59
C ALA A 45 -3.29 -0.72 10.23
N GLU A 46 -3.57 -1.55 11.25
CA GLU A 46 -2.56 -2.41 11.89
C GLU A 46 -2.08 -3.51 10.91
N SER A 47 -2.98 -4.14 10.15
CA SER A 47 -2.61 -5.11 9.10
C SER A 47 -1.71 -4.48 8.04
N MET A 48 -2.05 -3.27 7.58
CA MET A 48 -1.23 -2.53 6.61
C MET A 48 0.15 -2.20 7.19
N MET A 49 0.24 -1.84 8.46
CA MET A 49 1.51 -1.54 9.09
C MET A 49 2.36 -2.81 9.32
N ALA A 50 1.73 -3.96 9.55
CA ALA A 50 2.43 -5.24 9.61
C ALA A 50 3.12 -5.58 8.28
N GLU A 51 2.50 -5.29 7.13
CA GLU A 51 3.15 -5.44 5.81
C GLU A 51 4.35 -4.49 5.65
N VAL A 52 4.19 -3.23 6.07
CA VAL A 52 5.28 -2.23 6.01
C VAL A 52 6.46 -2.65 6.88
N LEU A 53 6.19 -3.12 8.10
CA LEU A 53 7.20 -3.61 9.03
C LEU A 53 7.82 -4.92 8.56
N ALA A 54 7.07 -5.82 7.94
CA ALA A 54 7.63 -7.04 7.36
C ALA A 54 8.62 -6.74 6.22
N ALA A 55 8.34 -5.73 5.41
CA ALA A 55 9.25 -5.30 4.34
C ALA A 55 10.43 -4.45 4.84
N LYS A 56 10.26 -3.71 5.94
CA LYS A 56 11.27 -2.82 6.52
C LYS A 56 11.27 -2.91 8.06
N PRO A 57 11.77 -4.01 8.63
CA PRO A 57 11.66 -4.27 10.08
C PRO A 57 12.41 -3.26 10.93
N ASP A 58 13.52 -2.72 10.43
CA ASP A 58 14.35 -1.76 11.17
C ASP A 58 14.02 -0.30 10.85
N SER A 59 12.91 -0.02 10.14
CA SER A 59 12.58 1.36 9.78
C SER A 59 12.06 2.14 10.99
N PRO A 60 12.79 3.16 11.50
CA PRO A 60 12.32 3.94 12.64
C PRO A 60 11.03 4.71 12.31
N LYS A 61 10.88 5.11 11.03
CA LYS A 61 9.67 5.75 10.54
C LYS A 61 8.46 4.81 10.61
N ALA A 62 8.62 3.54 10.26
CA ALA A 62 7.51 2.58 10.31
C ALA A 62 7.06 2.33 11.76
N HIS A 63 8.02 2.12 12.67
CA HIS A 63 7.72 1.97 14.11
C HIS A 63 7.03 3.21 14.68
N TYR A 64 7.54 4.41 14.38
CA TYR A 64 6.92 5.66 14.82
C TYR A 64 5.48 5.84 14.30
N LEU A 65 5.23 5.51 13.03
CA LEU A 65 3.88 5.56 12.48
C LEU A 65 2.97 4.52 13.16
N TYR A 66 3.49 3.33 13.44
CA TYR A 66 2.71 2.29 14.11
C TYR A 66 2.35 2.66 15.55
N ALA A 67 3.31 3.19 16.31
CA ALA A 67 3.08 3.71 17.65
C ALA A 67 1.98 4.78 17.68
N GLN A 68 1.96 5.70 16.71
CA GLN A 68 0.90 6.70 16.60
C GLN A 68 -0.48 6.10 16.32
N ILE A 69 -0.55 5.05 15.50
CA ILE A 69 -1.81 4.33 15.22
C ILE A 69 -2.33 3.67 16.48
N LEU A 70 -1.46 2.96 17.21
CA LEU A 70 -1.78 2.31 18.47
C LEU A 70 -2.25 3.32 19.52
N ALA A 71 -1.59 4.47 19.61
CA ALA A 71 -1.99 5.55 20.50
C ALA A 71 -3.38 6.12 20.14
N LYS A 72 -3.66 6.33 18.85
CA LYS A 72 -4.98 6.77 18.37
C LYS A 72 -6.09 5.75 18.60
N ARG A 73 -5.76 4.47 18.67
CA ARG A 73 -6.68 3.38 19.06
C ARG A 73 -6.87 3.28 20.59
N GLY A 74 -6.06 3.99 21.37
CA GLY A 74 -6.06 3.93 22.84
C GLY A 74 -5.18 2.83 23.45
N ARG A 75 -4.36 2.14 22.64
CA ARG A 75 -3.43 1.08 23.08
C ARG A 75 -2.05 1.65 23.43
N LEU A 76 -2.02 2.53 24.43
CA LEU A 76 -0.79 3.26 24.80
C LEU A 76 0.34 2.35 25.29
N ASP A 77 0.02 1.21 25.89
CA ASP A 77 1.04 0.27 26.39
C ASP A 77 1.83 -0.35 25.23
N LEU A 78 1.14 -0.71 24.14
CA LEU A 78 1.79 -1.20 22.92
C LEU A 78 2.47 -0.07 22.15
N ALA A 79 1.88 1.13 22.14
CA ALA A 79 2.47 2.28 21.47
C ALA A 79 3.85 2.66 22.05
N ARG A 80 4.13 2.39 23.34
CA ARG A 80 5.44 2.64 23.95
C ARG A 80 6.50 1.59 23.61
N GLN A 81 6.09 0.43 23.12
CA GLN A 81 6.99 -0.67 22.74
C GLN A 81 7.52 -0.52 21.30
N HIS A 82 6.89 0.35 20.51
CA HIS A 82 7.23 0.68 19.13
C HIS A 82 7.88 2.06 19.06
#